data_AF-T0YWJ7-F1
#
_entry.id   AF-T0YWJ7-F1
#
_cell.length_a   1.000
_cell.length_b   1.000
_cell.length_c   1.000
_cell.angle_alpha   90.00
_cell.angle_beta   90.00
_cell.angle_gamma   90.00
#
_symmetry.space_group_name_H-M   'P 1'
#
loop_
_entity.id
_entity.type
_entity.pdbx_description
1 polymer ?
#
loop_
_entity_poly.entity_id
_entity_poly.type
_entity_poly.pdbx_seq_one_letter_code
_entity_poly.pdbx_strand_id
1 'polypeptide(L)'
;MPIWTTTPWTLPANQAVALNAEIDYMLFEGPPRNGQRALIVVAEPLFSAVGKRYGLAALFDVQGSSNYAVRGNSVKGAALTGAPGAALTQLKHPFYARTVPLILGEHVSAEDGTGAVHTAPGHGQEDFAVGQLYGLAVVNPVDGKGVFLPDTEQFAGQHVWKANASCHRYLARARRCCWRTPRCATAIRTAGGTARR
;
A
#
# COMPACT_ATOMS: atom_id res chain seq x y z
N MET A 1 -4.29 2.30 -4.07
CA MET A 1 -4.05 0.99 -3.42
C MET A 1 -3.61 1.20 -1.99
N PRO A 2 -4.44 0.83 -1.01
CA PRO A 2 -4.03 0.76 0.37
C PRO A 2 -3.05 -0.40 0.57
N ILE A 3 -2.05 -0.18 1.40
CA ILE A 3 -1.15 -1.19 1.93
C ILE A 3 -1.35 -1.25 3.44
N TRP A 4 -1.16 -2.42 4.02
CA TRP A 4 -1.17 -2.61 5.47
C TRP A 4 0.20 -3.04 5.95
N THR A 5 0.62 -2.51 7.10
CA THR A 5 1.89 -2.87 7.73
C THR A 5 1.79 -2.75 9.24
N THR A 6 2.48 -3.63 9.94
CA THR A 6 2.68 -3.58 11.41
C THR A 6 3.97 -2.87 11.79
N THR A 7 4.84 -2.57 10.82
CA THR A 7 6.14 -1.92 11.01
C THR A 7 6.26 -0.62 10.19
N PRO A 8 5.51 0.46 10.51
CA PRO A 8 5.50 1.70 9.74
C PRO A 8 6.86 2.32 9.47
N TRP A 9 7.83 2.14 10.39
CA TRP A 9 9.21 2.61 10.21
C TRP A 9 9.93 2.00 8.99
N THR A 10 9.43 0.90 8.40
CA THR A 10 10.02 0.31 7.18
C THR A 10 9.52 0.95 5.88
N LEU A 11 8.40 1.69 5.95
CA LEU A 11 7.79 2.34 4.78
C LEU A 11 8.69 3.39 4.07
N PRO A 12 9.61 4.12 4.73
CA PRO A 12 10.63 4.91 4.05
C PRO A 12 11.49 4.08 3.08
N ALA A 13 11.77 2.82 3.40
CA ALA A 13 12.59 1.93 2.57
C ALA A 13 11.79 1.22 1.46
N ASN A 14 10.48 1.44 1.36
CA ASN A 14 9.58 0.75 0.43
C ASN A 14 10.01 0.95 -1.04
N GLN A 15 10.30 -0.14 -1.75
CA GLN A 15 10.71 -0.17 -3.15
C GLN A 15 9.64 -0.70 -4.10
N ALA A 16 8.63 -1.41 -3.62
CA ALA A 16 7.53 -1.91 -4.45
C ALA A 16 6.28 -2.15 -3.62
N VAL A 17 5.16 -2.45 -4.27
CA VAL A 17 3.99 -3.04 -3.61
C VAL A 17 3.73 -4.38 -4.27
N ALA A 18 3.66 -5.45 -3.48
CA ALA A 18 3.39 -6.80 -3.95
C ALA A 18 1.88 -7.14 -3.86
N LEU A 19 1.38 -7.82 -4.89
CA LEU A 19 0.09 -8.51 -4.94
C LEU A 19 0.32 -10.00 -5.18
N ASN A 20 -0.66 -10.83 -4.86
CA ASN A 20 -0.65 -12.22 -5.31
C ASN A 20 -1.28 -12.31 -6.71
N ALA A 21 -0.71 -13.13 -7.60
CA ALA A 21 -1.22 -13.32 -8.96
C ALA A 21 -2.64 -13.89 -8.99
N GLU A 22 -2.93 -14.84 -8.09
CA GLU A 22 -4.14 -15.67 -8.10
C GLU A 22 -5.30 -15.10 -7.27
N ILE A 23 -5.01 -14.12 -6.42
CA ILE A 23 -6.04 -13.45 -5.62
C ILE A 23 -6.86 -12.53 -6.52
N ASP A 24 -8.17 -12.56 -6.33
CA ASP A 24 -9.09 -11.61 -6.95
C ASP A 24 -9.11 -10.29 -6.17
N TYR A 25 -8.96 -9.19 -6.90
CA TYR A 25 -8.95 -7.83 -6.40
C TYR A 25 -10.13 -7.06 -6.95
N MET A 26 -10.78 -6.28 -6.09
CA MET A 26 -11.93 -5.48 -6.45
C MET A 26 -11.66 -4.00 -6.26
N LEU A 27 -12.29 -3.20 -7.12
CA LEU A 27 -12.30 -1.76 -7.06
C LEU A 27 -13.60 -1.30 -6.40
N PHE A 28 -13.50 -0.50 -5.35
CA PHE A 28 -14.66 0.14 -4.75
C PHE A 28 -14.38 1.62 -4.51
N GLU A 29 -15.46 2.39 -4.41
CA GLU A 29 -15.36 3.80 -4.11
C GLU A 29 -15.20 3.99 -2.59
N GLY A 30 -14.15 4.72 -2.20
CA GLY A 30 -13.87 5.05 -0.81
C GLY A 30 -14.25 6.49 -0.48
N PRO A 31 -13.99 6.93 0.78
CA PRO A 31 -14.27 8.28 1.20
C PRO A 31 -13.59 9.31 0.28
N PRO A 32 -14.30 10.36 -0.15
CA PRO A 32 -13.75 11.35 -1.05
C PRO A 32 -12.51 12.01 -0.42
N ARG A 33 -11.47 12.19 -1.23
CA ARG A 33 -10.22 12.85 -0.83
C ARG A 33 -10.12 14.18 -1.55
N ASN A 34 -10.03 15.27 -0.78
CA ASN A 34 -10.02 16.64 -1.31
C ASN A 34 -11.24 16.95 -2.20
N GLY A 35 -12.43 16.48 -1.81
CA GLY A 35 -13.65 16.65 -2.60
C GLY A 35 -13.71 15.81 -3.89
N GLN A 36 -12.67 15.02 -4.18
CA GLN A 36 -12.65 14.13 -5.33
C GLN A 36 -12.97 12.70 -4.91
N ARG A 37 -13.66 11.98 -5.81
CA ARG A 37 -13.90 10.54 -5.67
C ARG A 37 -12.56 9.81 -5.55
N ALA A 38 -12.46 8.89 -4.59
CA ALA A 38 -11.26 8.08 -4.39
C ALA A 38 -11.60 6.62 -4.62
N LEU A 39 -10.96 6.00 -5.60
CA LEU A 39 -11.12 4.56 -5.84
C LEU A 39 -10.06 3.78 -5.06
N ILE A 40 -10.47 2.66 -4.48
CA ILE A 40 -9.65 1.81 -3.63
C ILE A 40 -9.68 0.39 -4.21
N VAL A 41 -8.50 -0.20 -4.35
CA VAL A 41 -8.31 -1.60 -4.77
C VAL A 41 -7.94 -2.41 -3.54
N VAL A 42 -8.63 -3.53 -3.30
CA VAL A 42 -8.33 -4.46 -2.20
C VAL A 42 -8.56 -5.89 -2.68
N ALA A 43 -7.95 -6.86 -2.02
CA ALA A 43 -8.33 -8.25 -2.23
C ALA A 43 -9.81 -8.43 -1.85
N GLU A 44 -10.57 -9.08 -2.74
CA GLU A 44 -12.00 -9.31 -2.61
C GLU A 44 -12.38 -9.99 -1.27
N PRO A 45 -11.67 -11.03 -0.81
CA PRO A 45 -11.97 -11.64 0.50
C PRO A 45 -11.85 -10.66 1.68
N LEU A 46 -11.00 -9.64 1.55
CA LEU A 46 -10.74 -8.64 2.59
C LEU A 46 -11.66 -7.41 2.50
N PHE A 47 -12.53 -7.34 1.50
CA PHE A 47 -13.37 -6.16 1.26
C PHE A 47 -14.24 -5.78 2.45
N SER A 48 -14.95 -6.74 3.04
CA SER A 48 -15.81 -6.47 4.21
C SER A 48 -15.00 -5.98 5.41
N ALA A 49 -13.86 -6.62 5.70
CA ALA A 49 -12.98 -6.24 6.80
C ALA A 49 -12.38 -4.84 6.58
N VAL A 50 -11.91 -4.55 5.37
CA VAL A 50 -11.37 -3.24 5.00
C VAL A 50 -12.47 -2.19 5.03
N GLY A 51 -13.66 -2.47 4.51
CA GLY A 51 -14.79 -1.54 4.53
C GLY A 51 -15.21 -1.17 5.95
N LYS A 52 -15.32 -2.15 6.85
CA LYS A 52 -15.57 -1.90 8.28
C LYS A 52 -14.49 -1.01 8.89
N ARG A 53 -13.21 -1.32 8.63
CA ARG A 53 -12.09 -0.48 9.07
C ARG A 53 -12.23 0.94 8.54
N TYR A 54 -12.64 1.14 7.29
CA TYR A 54 -12.70 2.47 6.66
C TYR A 54 -13.94 3.28 7.04
N GLY A 55 -14.73 2.82 8.02
CA GLY A 55 -15.97 3.48 8.43
C GLY A 55 -17.07 3.35 7.39
N LEU A 56 -16.94 2.39 6.46
CA LEU A 56 -17.95 2.06 5.46
C LEU A 56 -18.94 1.01 5.99
N ALA A 57 -18.81 0.60 7.26
CA ALA A 57 -19.65 -0.42 7.92
C ALA A 57 -21.15 -0.11 7.82
N ALA A 58 -21.55 1.14 8.04
CA ALA A 58 -22.95 1.60 7.99
C ALA A 58 -23.53 1.64 6.56
N LEU A 59 -22.72 1.31 5.56
CA LEU A 59 -23.09 1.38 4.14
C LEU A 59 -23.19 0.00 3.50
N PHE A 60 -22.79 -1.07 4.21
CA PHE A 60 -23.12 -2.43 3.83
C PHE A 60 -24.54 -2.69 4.31
N ASP A 61 -25.51 -2.70 3.39
CA ASP A 61 -26.86 -3.13 3.75
C ASP A 61 -26.82 -4.59 4.25
N VAL A 62 -27.86 -5.04 4.96
CA VAL A 62 -27.99 -6.39 5.54
C VAL A 62 -27.91 -7.51 4.48
N GLN A 63 -27.90 -7.15 3.19
CA GLN A 63 -27.69 -8.02 2.03
C GLN A 63 -26.32 -7.85 1.32
N GLY A 64 -25.36 -7.12 1.90
CA GLY A 64 -24.01 -6.97 1.34
C GLY A 64 -23.86 -5.94 0.21
N SER A 65 -24.92 -5.23 -0.17
CA SER A 65 -24.83 -4.13 -1.13
C SER A 65 -24.31 -2.86 -0.44
N SER A 66 -23.16 -2.39 -0.91
CA SER A 66 -22.52 -1.16 -0.44
C SER A 66 -23.11 0.07 -1.16
N ASN A 67 -23.46 1.13 -0.42
CA ASN A 67 -23.82 2.44 -1.02
C ASN A 67 -22.65 3.07 -1.81
N TYR A 68 -21.42 2.58 -1.61
CA TYR A 68 -20.33 2.77 -2.55
C TYR A 68 -20.37 1.67 -3.60
N ALA A 69 -20.65 2.05 -4.83
CA ALA A 69 -20.66 1.16 -5.98
C ALA A 69 -19.30 0.46 -6.10
N VAL A 70 -19.31 -0.86 -5.89
CA VAL A 70 -18.28 -1.74 -6.45
C VAL A 70 -18.24 -1.46 -7.94
N ARG A 71 -17.06 -1.12 -8.46
CA ARG A 71 -16.90 -0.73 -9.85
C ARG A 71 -16.32 -1.91 -10.61
N GLY A 72 -17.19 -2.60 -11.36
CA GLY A 72 -16.82 -3.74 -12.20
C GLY A 72 -16.67 -5.03 -11.41
N ASN A 73 -16.31 -6.09 -12.13
CA ASN A 73 -15.99 -7.39 -11.56
C ASN A 73 -14.60 -7.38 -10.92
N SER A 74 -14.34 -8.31 -10.02
CA SER A 74 -12.99 -8.54 -9.52
C SER A 74 -12.07 -9.01 -10.64
N VAL A 75 -10.78 -8.72 -10.49
CA VAL A 75 -9.73 -9.10 -11.44
C VAL A 75 -8.57 -9.74 -10.69
N LYS A 76 -7.91 -10.70 -11.33
CA LYS A 76 -6.69 -11.32 -10.79
C LYS A 76 -5.60 -10.29 -10.57
N GLY A 77 -4.81 -10.45 -9.51
CA GLY A 77 -3.67 -9.56 -9.24
C GLY A 77 -2.68 -9.52 -10.39
N ALA A 78 -2.53 -10.62 -11.13
CA ALA A 78 -1.75 -10.70 -12.36
C ALA A 78 -2.20 -9.71 -13.46
N ALA A 79 -3.48 -9.31 -13.47
CA ALA A 79 -4.01 -8.34 -14.44
C ALA A 79 -3.82 -6.87 -14.00
N LEU A 80 -3.50 -6.62 -12.73
CA LEU A 80 -3.28 -5.27 -12.19
C LEU A 80 -1.84 -4.76 -12.43
N THR A 81 -0.92 -5.67 -12.75
CA THR A 81 0.48 -5.36 -13.05
C THR A 81 0.98 -6.19 -14.23
N GLY A 82 2.24 -6.00 -14.61
CA GLY A 82 2.94 -6.83 -15.58
C GLY A 82 3.70 -7.98 -14.91
N ALA A 83 4.06 -8.99 -15.70
CA ALA A 83 5.00 -10.04 -15.28
C ALA A 83 6.41 -9.45 -15.01
N PRO A 84 7.30 -10.15 -14.27
CA PRO A 84 8.71 -9.78 -14.19
C PRO A 84 9.30 -9.49 -15.58
N GLY A 85 9.99 -8.36 -15.73
CA GLY A 85 10.57 -7.92 -17.01
C GLY A 85 9.61 -7.19 -17.96
N ALA A 86 8.32 -7.08 -17.63
CA ALA A 86 7.36 -6.26 -18.37
C ALA A 86 7.29 -4.82 -17.83
N ALA A 87 6.56 -3.95 -18.54
CA ALA A 87 6.21 -2.64 -18.01
C ALA A 87 5.24 -2.81 -16.82
N LEU A 88 5.69 -2.38 -15.63
CA LEU A 88 4.92 -2.51 -14.39
C LEU A 88 4.12 -1.25 -14.07
N THR A 89 2.92 -1.44 -13.53
CA THR A 89 2.09 -0.35 -12.99
C THR A 89 2.88 0.41 -11.93
N GLN A 90 3.01 1.73 -12.10
CA GLN A 90 3.75 2.57 -11.17
C GLN A 90 2.84 3.22 -10.13
N LEU A 91 3.30 3.25 -8.88
CA LEU A 91 2.60 3.86 -7.76
C LEU A 91 3.45 4.97 -7.14
N LYS A 92 2.85 6.08 -6.72
CA LYS A 92 3.53 7.18 -6.03
C LYS A 92 3.88 6.79 -4.61
N HIS A 93 5.17 6.85 -4.26
CA HIS A 93 5.65 6.59 -2.91
C HIS A 93 4.91 7.48 -1.89
N PRO A 94 4.55 6.96 -0.70
CA PRO A 94 3.76 7.72 0.26
C PRO A 94 4.54 8.88 0.91
N PHE A 95 5.87 8.79 0.95
CA PHE A 95 6.74 9.75 1.64
C PHE A 95 7.61 10.61 0.74
N TYR A 96 7.98 10.11 -0.44
CA TYR A 96 9.05 10.67 -1.26
C TYR A 96 8.54 10.97 -2.65
N ALA A 97 9.16 11.92 -3.35
CA ALA A 97 8.81 12.31 -4.70
C ALA A 97 9.31 11.30 -5.76
N ARG A 98 9.05 10.00 -5.55
CA ARG A 98 9.39 8.90 -6.46
C ARG A 98 8.20 7.97 -6.68
N THR A 99 8.30 7.13 -7.70
CA THR A 99 7.37 6.01 -7.90
C THR A 99 8.00 4.69 -7.50
N VAL A 100 7.16 3.71 -7.23
CA VAL A 100 7.52 2.32 -6.95
C VAL A 100 6.65 1.41 -7.82
N PRO A 101 7.21 0.32 -8.37
CA PRO A 101 6.43 -0.64 -9.14
C PRO A 101 5.43 -1.40 -8.27
N LEU A 102 4.34 -1.80 -8.88
CA LEU A 102 3.49 -2.89 -8.44
C LEU A 102 4.06 -4.21 -8.98
N ILE A 103 4.26 -5.19 -8.11
CA ILE A 103 4.87 -6.49 -8.45
C ILE A 103 3.97 -7.64 -8.01
N LEU A 104 4.27 -8.85 -8.50
CA LEU A 104 3.65 -10.09 -8.03
C LEU A 104 4.56 -10.80 -7.03
N GLY A 105 3.99 -11.28 -5.94
CA GLY A 105 4.67 -12.07 -4.92
C GLY A 105 3.73 -13.07 -4.26
N GLU A 106 4.13 -14.34 -4.21
CA GLU A 106 3.33 -15.44 -3.65
C GLU A 106 3.14 -15.34 -2.13
N HIS A 107 4.04 -14.63 -1.43
CA HIS A 107 3.97 -14.38 0.00
C HIS A 107 2.76 -13.52 0.42
N VAL A 108 2.07 -12.88 -0.54
CA VAL A 108 0.88 -12.08 -0.28
C VAL A 108 -0.32 -13.01 -0.08
N SER A 109 -0.96 -12.91 1.09
CA SER A 109 -2.19 -13.63 1.41
C SER A 109 -3.41 -12.70 1.49
N ALA A 110 -4.62 -13.29 1.47
CA ALA A 110 -5.88 -12.59 1.69
C ALA A 110 -6.45 -12.81 3.12
N GLU A 111 -5.59 -13.14 4.09
CA GLU A 111 -6.03 -13.45 5.47
C GLU A 111 -6.14 -12.20 6.35
N ASP A 112 -5.22 -11.23 6.19
CA ASP A 112 -5.26 -9.95 6.91
C ASP A 112 -4.75 -8.77 6.05
N GLY A 113 -4.95 -7.56 6.56
CA GLY A 113 -4.54 -6.32 5.90
C GLY A 113 -5.49 -5.94 4.76
N THR A 114 -4.95 -5.90 3.55
CA THR A 114 -5.66 -5.41 2.35
C THR A 114 -5.43 -6.27 1.10
N GLY A 115 -4.58 -7.30 1.20
CA GLY A 115 -4.10 -8.09 0.06
C GLY A 115 -3.05 -7.36 -0.79
N ALA A 116 -2.55 -6.21 -0.33
CA ALA A 116 -1.41 -5.52 -0.93
C ALA A 116 -0.36 -5.26 0.16
N VAL A 117 0.87 -5.69 -0.10
CA VAL A 117 1.98 -5.67 0.84
C VAL A 117 3.04 -4.70 0.32
N HIS A 118 3.53 -3.81 1.17
CA HIS A 118 4.65 -2.95 0.83
C HIS A 118 5.94 -3.77 0.88
N THR A 119 6.88 -3.53 -0.02
CA THR A 119 8.09 -4.35 -0.14
C THR A 119 9.32 -3.51 0.14
N ALA A 120 10.04 -3.85 1.21
CA ALA A 120 11.28 -3.22 1.65
C ALA A 120 12.40 -4.28 1.75
N PRO A 121 13.14 -4.57 0.66
CA PRO A 121 14.11 -5.68 0.60
C PRO A 121 15.21 -5.68 1.67
N GLY A 122 15.50 -4.52 2.28
CA GLY A 122 16.47 -4.41 3.37
C GLY A 122 15.95 -4.85 4.75
N HIS A 123 14.67 -5.22 4.87
CA HIS A 123 14.00 -5.40 6.16
C HIS A 123 13.11 -6.65 6.29
N GLY A 124 13.07 -7.52 5.28
CA GLY A 124 12.26 -8.76 5.30
C GLY A 124 12.82 -9.82 4.34
N GLN A 125 12.71 -11.09 4.71
CA GLN A 125 13.24 -12.19 3.90
C GLN A 125 12.43 -12.39 2.61
N GLU A 126 11.11 -12.35 2.72
CA GLU A 126 10.18 -12.45 1.60
C GLU A 126 10.32 -11.24 0.66
N ASP A 127 10.50 -10.05 1.24
CA ASP A 127 10.77 -8.81 0.51
C ASP A 127 12.09 -8.85 -0.26
N PHE A 128 13.13 -9.44 0.35
CA PHE A 128 14.41 -9.64 -0.30
C PHE A 128 14.29 -10.63 -1.46
N ALA A 129 13.64 -11.78 -1.24
CA ALA A 129 13.46 -12.81 -2.25
C ALA A 129 12.70 -12.28 -3.47
N VAL A 130 11.55 -11.63 -3.26
CA VAL A 130 10.79 -11.02 -4.37
C VAL A 130 11.56 -9.84 -4.97
N GLY A 131 12.27 -9.06 -4.16
CA GLY A 131 13.07 -7.94 -4.61
C GLY A 131 14.17 -8.36 -5.60
N GLN A 132 14.82 -9.50 -5.37
CA GLN A 132 15.82 -10.04 -6.30
C GLN A 132 15.20 -10.39 -7.65
N LEU A 133 14.01 -11.01 -7.68
CA LEU A 133 13.32 -11.38 -8.92
C LEU A 133 13.00 -10.18 -9.82
N TYR A 134 12.71 -9.03 -9.21
CA TYR A 134 12.36 -7.79 -9.92
C TYR A 134 13.51 -6.78 -10.00
N GLY A 135 14.71 -7.13 -9.53
CA GLY A 135 15.88 -6.23 -9.52
C GLY A 135 15.68 -4.98 -8.67
N LEU A 136 14.94 -5.08 -7.56
CA LEU A 136 14.70 -3.96 -6.65
C LEU A 136 15.95 -3.62 -5.84
N ALA A 137 16.17 -2.32 -5.59
CA ALA A 137 17.27 -1.86 -4.76
C ALA A 137 17.11 -2.34 -3.31
N VAL A 138 18.21 -2.79 -2.69
CA VAL A 138 18.24 -3.08 -1.26
C VAL A 138 18.65 -1.82 -0.53
N VAL A 139 17.67 -1.10 0.03
CA VAL A 139 17.89 0.15 0.76
C VAL A 139 17.68 -0.10 2.24
N ASN A 140 18.69 0.24 3.05
CA ASN A 140 18.58 0.29 4.50
C ASN A 140 18.87 1.72 4.97
N PRO A 141 17.84 2.52 5.32
CA PRO A 141 18.00 3.90 5.77
C PRO A 141 18.33 4.01 7.27
N VAL A 142 18.67 2.91 7.95
CA VAL A 142 18.86 2.85 9.40
C VAL A 142 20.26 2.31 9.72
N ASP A 143 20.94 2.95 10.68
CA ASP A 143 22.26 2.53 11.16
C ASP A 143 22.19 1.30 12.10
N GLY A 144 23.36 0.81 12.52
CA GLY A 144 23.47 -0.32 13.45
C GLY A 144 22.89 -0.07 14.85
N LYS A 145 22.50 1.16 15.18
CA LYS A 145 21.86 1.55 16.44
C LYS A 145 20.35 1.73 16.30
N GLY A 146 19.77 1.45 15.14
CA GLY A 146 18.34 1.62 14.92
C GLY A 146 17.93 3.08 14.71
N VAL A 147 18.87 3.95 14.30
CA VAL A 147 18.63 5.37 14.04
C VAL A 147 18.67 5.64 12.53
N PHE A 148 17.71 6.40 12.03
CA PHE A 148 17.67 6.80 10.62
C PHE A 148 18.88 7.65 10.23
N LEU A 149 19.47 7.31 9.08
CA LEU A 149 20.62 8.00 8.51
C LEU A 149 20.28 9.47 8.15
N PRO A 150 21.28 10.38 8.12
CA PRO A 150 21.06 11.81 7.86
C PRO A 150 20.40 12.13 6.52
N ASP A 151 20.54 11.26 5.53
CA ASP A 151 19.95 11.37 4.19
C ASP A 151 18.48 10.94 4.14
N THR A 152 17.93 10.41 5.24
CA THR A 152 16.53 9.93 5.29
C THR A 152 15.56 11.08 5.60
N GLU A 153 15.44 12.04 4.69
CA GLU A 153 14.56 13.23 4.71
C GLU A 153 13.90 13.53 6.09
N GLN A 154 12.58 13.36 6.20
CA GLN A 154 11.76 13.69 7.38
C GLN A 154 11.90 12.72 8.56
N PHE A 155 12.74 11.70 8.45
CA PHE A 155 12.96 10.68 9.49
C PHE A 155 14.38 10.69 10.07
N ALA A 156 15.32 11.42 9.45
CA ALA A 156 16.72 11.51 9.84
C ALA A 156 16.90 11.73 11.36
N GLY A 157 17.81 10.95 11.96
CA GLY A 157 18.15 11.02 13.38
C GLY A 157 17.09 10.45 14.33
N GLN A 158 15.95 9.96 13.84
CA GLN A 158 14.95 9.32 14.68
C GLN A 158 15.27 7.84 14.90
N HIS A 159 15.08 7.35 16.11
CA HIS A 159 15.11 5.92 16.37
C HIS A 159 13.84 5.24 15.81
N VAL A 160 13.95 4.03 15.24
CA VAL A 160 12.85 3.30 14.57
C VAL A 160 11.54 3.24 15.37
N TRP A 161 11.63 2.99 16.69
CA TRP A 161 10.48 2.98 17.60
C TRP A 161 9.73 4.33 17.68
N LYS A 162 10.45 5.46 17.58
CA LYS A 162 9.85 6.81 17.56
C LYS A 162 9.32 7.16 16.17
N ALA A 163 9.94 6.62 15.12
CA ALA A 163 9.58 6.90 13.74
C ALA A 163 8.18 6.40 13.37
N ASN A 164 7.66 5.35 14.04
CA ASN A 164 6.28 4.89 13.84
C ASN A 164 5.26 6.03 14.00
N ALA A 165 5.38 6.79 15.08
CA ALA A 165 4.49 7.93 15.34
C ALA A 165 4.68 9.05 14.30
N SER A 166 5.92 9.29 13.86
CA SER A 166 6.22 10.26 12.80
C SER A 166 5.65 9.84 11.44
N CYS A 167 5.73 8.55 11.09
CA CYS A 167 5.10 7.99 9.90
C CYS A 167 3.60 8.26 9.91
N HIS A 168 2.92 7.93 11.01
CA HIS A 168 1.49 8.17 11.15
C HIS A 168 1.13 9.66 11.01
N ARG A 169 1.85 10.55 11.70
CA ARG A 169 1.63 12.00 11.62
C ARG A 169 1.83 12.52 10.19
N TYR A 170 2.89 12.08 9.52
CA TYR A 170 3.16 12.51 8.16
C TYR A 170 2.05 12.06 7.20
N LEU A 171 1.69 10.77 7.25
CA LEU A 171 0.66 10.19 6.38
C LEU A 171 -0.69 10.85 6.61
N ALA A 172 -1.03 11.16 7.88
CA ALA A 172 -2.25 11.88 8.23
C ALA A 172 -2.24 13.30 7.65
N ARG A 173 -1.15 14.06 7.84
CA ARG A 173 -0.98 15.42 7.29
C ARG A 173 -1.06 15.44 5.77
N ALA A 174 -0.43 14.46 5.11
CA ALA A 174 -0.43 14.32 3.66
C ALA A 174 -1.76 13.79 3.10
N ARG A 175 -2.75 13.46 3.95
CA ARG A 175 -4.01 12.79 3.57
C ARG A 175 -3.76 11.51 2.77
N ARG A 176 -2.67 10.81 3.09
CA ARG A 176 -2.23 9.52 2.51
C ARG A 176 -2.52 8.35 3.44
N CYS A 177 -2.65 8.60 4.74
CA CYS A 177 -3.24 7.64 5.66
C CYS A 177 -4.70 7.39 5.27
N CYS A 178 -5.11 6.13 5.26
CA CYS A 178 -6.51 5.76 5.10
C CYS A 178 -7.30 5.79 6.41
N TRP A 179 -6.63 6.07 7.54
CA TRP A 179 -7.15 5.78 8.87
C TRP A 179 -7.01 6.94 9.88
N ARG A 180 -7.92 6.97 10.87
CA ARG A 180 -7.97 7.93 12.00
C ARG A 180 -7.68 7.29 13.37
N THR A 181 -7.32 6.01 13.43
CA THR A 181 -7.11 5.24 14.68
C THR A 181 -5.71 4.56 14.64
N PRO A 182 -5.13 4.01 15.74
CA PRO A 182 -3.67 3.80 15.86
C PRO A 182 -3.00 2.77 14.93
N ARG A 183 -3.74 1.96 14.17
CA ARG A 183 -3.18 0.94 13.25
C ARG A 183 -3.29 1.43 11.80
N CYS A 184 -2.18 1.87 11.20
CA CYS A 184 -2.21 2.53 9.88
C CYS A 184 -2.31 1.55 8.70
N ALA A 185 -3.33 1.73 7.86
CA ALA A 185 -3.27 1.37 6.44
C ALA A 185 -2.95 2.64 5.62
N THR A 186 -2.01 2.55 4.68
CA THR A 186 -1.54 3.69 3.86
C THR A 186 -2.03 3.56 2.44
N ALA A 187 -2.66 4.57 1.86
CA ALA A 187 -2.98 4.57 0.41
C ALA A 187 -1.82 5.09 -0.42
N ILE A 188 -1.33 4.23 -1.30
CA ILE A 188 -0.42 4.56 -2.39
C ILE A 188 -1.27 4.81 -3.65
N ARG A 189 -1.02 5.92 -4.36
CA ARG A 189 -1.78 6.31 -5.56
C ARG A 189 -1.07 5.79 -6.82
N THR A 190 -1.78 5.39 -7.86
CA THR A 190 -1.15 5.13 -9.17
C THR A 190 -0.56 6.43 -9.73
N ALA A 191 0.57 6.33 -10.42
CA ALA A 191 1.09 7.43 -11.23
C ALA A 191 0.17 7.58 -12.44
N GLY A 192 -0.42 8.76 -12.62
CA GLY A 192 -1.40 8.99 -13.67
C GLY A 192 -0.77 8.84 -15.05
N GLY A 193 -1.20 7.83 -15.81
CA GLY A 193 -1.20 7.87 -17.27
C GLY A 193 -2.40 8.71 -17.71
N THR A 194 -2.18 9.66 -18.61
CA THR A 194 -3.27 10.39 -19.27
C THR A 194 -4.18 9.38 -19.97
N ALA A 195 -5.33 9.08 -19.36
CA ALA A 195 -6.45 8.49 -20.08
C ALA A 195 -6.89 9.52 -21.13
N ARG A 196 -6.53 9.29 -22.40
CA ARG A 196 -7.18 9.99 -23.51
C ARG A 196 -8.64 9.52 -23.56
N ARG A 197 -9.50 10.51 -23.80
CA ARG A 197 -10.96 10.40 -23.92
C ARG A 197 -11.39 9.37 -24.95
#